data_AF-A0A7V4J0H1-F1
#
_entry.id   AF-A0A7V4J0H1-F1
#
_cell.length_a   1.000
_cell.length_b   1.000
_cell.length_c   1.000
_cell.angle_alpha   90.00
_cell.angle_beta   90.00
_cell.angle_gamma   90.00
#
_symmetry.space_group_name_H-M   'P 1'
#
loop_
_entity.id
_entity.type
_entity.pdbx_description
1 polymer ?
#
loop_
_entity_poly.entity_id
_entity_poly.type
_entity_poly.pdbx_seq_one_letter_code
_entity_poly.pdbx_strand_id
1 'polypeptide(L)'
;MRTEEWFLNALESENIPFADCISFLAEVATTVNTEQADMLSDLLYEAALQKKDILHAILILENQQKWHNDDLSWRKLVSTKVEKLLIADGKKNIFDAAGWNDSSIMITECFRRTRLLLSAKMGLLCFDKTWGGGIIKKVDPFYGKIFVDFDKKPGHSFSFAYAAEALDLIGSDHFYAIWRNDPNGFTRMVKESPGDVIKLILKNMGPLSGEKIKELLCGSILNDTDWDVFWENAIKGIKNDPEIEYPKRKTDPIKIITPA
;
A
#
# COMPACT_ATOMS: atom_id res chain seq x y z
N MET A 1 20.49 13.78 -15.89
CA MET A 1 20.40 12.33 -15.61
C MET A 1 21.37 12.04 -14.48
N ARG A 2 20.98 11.24 -13.48
CA ARG A 2 21.87 10.84 -12.39
C ARG A 2 22.98 9.93 -12.95
N THR A 3 24.15 9.94 -12.31
CA THR A 3 25.31 9.13 -12.73
C THR A 3 25.61 8.04 -11.71
N GLU A 4 26.40 7.05 -12.09
CA GLU A 4 26.90 6.03 -11.14
C GLU A 4 27.73 6.66 -10.02
N GLU A 5 28.55 7.66 -10.33
CA GLU A 5 29.31 8.43 -9.33
C GLU A 5 28.39 9.09 -8.29
N TRP A 6 27.28 9.68 -8.73
CA TRP A 6 26.27 10.21 -7.81
C TRP A 6 25.71 9.12 -6.90
N PHE A 7 25.40 7.94 -7.45
CA PHE A 7 24.84 6.83 -6.71
C PHE A 7 25.79 6.32 -5.63
N LEU A 8 27.07 6.13 -5.97
CA LEU A 8 28.09 5.67 -5.02
C LEU A 8 28.28 6.69 -3.87
N ASN A 9 28.36 7.99 -4.20
CA ASN A 9 28.41 9.06 -3.19
C ASN A 9 27.16 9.07 -2.29
N ALA A 10 25.99 8.72 -2.84
CA ALA A 10 24.75 8.65 -2.07
C ALA A 10 24.75 7.52 -1.04
N LEU A 11 25.43 6.39 -1.31
CA LEU A 11 25.55 5.27 -0.38
C LEU A 11 26.41 5.60 0.85
N GLU A 12 27.38 6.48 0.68
CA GLU A 12 28.26 6.95 1.77
C GLU A 12 27.58 7.95 2.70
N SER A 13 26.42 8.49 2.29
CA SER A 13 25.65 9.45 3.08
C SER A 13 25.15 8.84 4.40
N GLU A 14 25.06 9.69 5.43
CA GLU A 14 24.36 9.33 6.66
C GLU A 14 22.89 9.00 6.37
N ASN A 15 22.25 9.82 5.53
CA ASN A 15 20.88 9.66 5.07
C ASN A 15 20.89 9.30 3.58
N ILE A 16 20.89 8.00 3.29
CA ILE A 16 20.84 7.49 1.92
C ILE A 16 19.48 7.85 1.31
N PRO A 17 19.42 8.51 0.13
CA PRO A 17 18.18 8.84 -0.53
C PRO A 17 17.61 7.60 -1.26
N PHE A 18 17.16 6.60 -0.49
CA PHE A 18 16.74 5.29 -1.01
C PHE A 18 15.76 5.37 -2.18
N ALA A 19 14.76 6.27 -2.12
CA ALA A 19 13.79 6.44 -3.20
C ALA A 19 14.45 6.85 -4.52
N ASP A 20 15.40 7.79 -4.48
CA ASP A 20 16.12 8.24 -5.67
C ASP A 20 17.08 7.17 -6.18
N CYS A 21 17.76 6.46 -5.27
CA CYS A 21 18.64 5.34 -5.60
C CYS A 21 17.85 4.20 -6.28
N ILE A 22 16.68 3.83 -5.75
CA ILE A 22 15.79 2.81 -6.32
C ILE A 22 15.27 3.21 -7.71
N SER A 23 14.91 4.50 -7.89
CA SER A 23 14.53 5.04 -9.21
C SER A 23 15.69 4.93 -10.20
N PHE A 24 16.90 5.29 -9.76
CA PHE A 24 18.10 5.21 -10.58
C PHE A 24 18.41 3.78 -11.04
N LEU A 25 18.22 2.76 -10.19
CA LEU A 25 18.43 1.36 -10.60
C LEU A 25 17.53 0.95 -11.78
N ALA A 26 16.26 1.38 -11.78
CA ALA A 26 15.33 1.09 -12.87
C ALA A 26 15.73 1.83 -14.17
N GLU A 27 16.26 3.05 -14.05
CA GLU A 27 16.85 3.78 -15.19
C GLU A 27 18.04 3.00 -15.76
N VAL A 28 19.00 2.57 -14.92
CA VAL A 28 20.19 1.80 -15.33
C VAL A 28 19.79 0.50 -16.03
N ALA A 29 18.83 -0.25 -15.48
CA ALA A 29 18.36 -1.49 -16.09
C ALA A 29 17.82 -1.27 -17.52
N THR A 30 17.24 -0.10 -17.77
CA THR A 30 16.63 0.27 -19.05
C THR A 30 17.67 0.86 -20.02
N THR A 31 18.58 1.72 -19.55
CA THR A 31 19.48 2.50 -20.41
C THR A 31 20.87 1.90 -20.57
N VAL A 32 21.31 1.03 -19.64
CA VAL A 32 22.63 0.41 -19.64
C VAL A 32 22.49 -1.09 -19.85
N ASN A 33 22.13 -1.84 -18.82
CA ASN A 33 21.77 -3.27 -18.85
C ASN A 33 21.32 -3.72 -17.45
N THR A 34 20.73 -4.91 -17.36
CA THR A 34 20.24 -5.49 -16.10
C THR A 34 21.36 -5.93 -15.16
N GLU A 35 22.51 -6.39 -15.68
CA GLU A 35 23.65 -6.85 -14.87
C GLU A 35 24.25 -5.71 -14.02
N GLN A 36 24.40 -4.51 -14.60
CA GLN A 36 24.85 -3.32 -13.89
C GLN A 36 23.81 -2.88 -12.85
N ALA A 37 22.51 -2.97 -13.18
CA ALA A 37 21.45 -2.66 -12.23
C ALA A 37 21.46 -3.62 -11.03
N ASP A 38 21.71 -4.91 -11.27
CA ASP A 38 21.82 -5.92 -10.21
C ASP A 38 23.03 -5.66 -9.30
N MET A 39 24.19 -5.35 -9.89
CA MET A 39 25.41 -5.01 -9.14
C MET A 39 25.17 -3.81 -8.22
N LEU A 40 24.61 -2.72 -8.77
CA LEU A 40 24.31 -1.52 -7.99
C LEU A 40 23.20 -1.77 -6.96
N SER A 41 22.22 -2.61 -7.30
CA SER A 41 21.15 -3.02 -6.38
C SER A 41 21.70 -3.78 -5.17
N ASP A 42 22.68 -4.65 -5.37
CA ASP A 42 23.35 -5.37 -4.29
C ASP A 42 24.16 -4.42 -3.39
N LEU A 43 24.84 -3.40 -3.96
CA LEU A 43 25.51 -2.35 -3.16
C LEU A 43 24.53 -1.56 -2.29
N LEU A 44 23.38 -1.16 -2.84
CA LEU A 44 22.35 -0.44 -2.09
C LEU A 44 21.70 -1.34 -1.02
N TYR A 45 21.49 -2.62 -1.33
CA TYR A 45 20.99 -3.61 -0.39
C TYR A 45 21.93 -3.78 0.80
N GLU A 46 23.24 -3.95 0.56
CA GLU A 46 24.24 -4.03 1.62
C GLU A 46 24.30 -2.74 2.46
N ALA A 47 24.19 -1.56 1.83
CA ALA A 47 24.10 -0.29 2.54
C ALA A 47 22.87 -0.23 3.46
N ALA A 48 21.71 -0.74 3.01
CA ALA A 48 20.52 -0.85 3.86
C ALA A 48 20.73 -1.80 5.04
N LEU A 49 21.39 -2.95 4.83
CA LEU A 49 21.72 -3.88 5.91
C LEU A 49 22.65 -3.27 6.95
N GLN A 50 23.67 -2.52 6.53
CA GLN A 50 24.58 -1.82 7.43
C GLN A 50 23.84 -0.80 8.31
N LYS A 51 22.82 -0.13 7.75
CA LYS A 51 21.93 0.79 8.48
C LYS A 51 20.87 0.06 9.32
N LYS A 52 20.80 -1.28 9.26
CA LYS A 52 19.76 -2.13 9.87
C LYS A 52 18.35 -1.76 9.41
N ASP A 53 18.24 -1.28 8.17
CA ASP A 53 16.98 -0.86 7.57
C ASP A 53 16.39 -1.98 6.71
N ILE A 54 15.72 -2.92 7.39
CA ILE A 54 15.13 -4.08 6.74
C ILE A 54 14.02 -3.71 5.74
N LEU A 55 13.30 -2.62 5.97
CA LEU A 55 12.21 -2.22 5.09
C LEU A 55 12.75 -1.74 3.74
N HIS A 56 13.81 -0.92 3.76
CA HIS A 56 14.47 -0.52 2.52
C HIS A 56 15.16 -1.70 1.84
N ALA A 57 15.79 -2.63 2.58
CA ALA A 57 16.33 -3.86 2.00
C ALA A 57 15.27 -4.66 1.23
N ILE A 58 14.05 -4.79 1.77
CA ILE A 58 12.92 -5.43 1.08
C ILE A 58 12.47 -4.64 -0.16
N LEU A 59 12.37 -3.30 -0.07
CA LEU A 59 11.98 -2.44 -1.20
C LEU A 59 12.97 -2.50 -2.36
N ILE A 60 14.27 -2.61 -2.05
CA ILE A 60 15.33 -2.73 -3.06
C ILE A 60 15.17 -4.04 -3.83
N LEU A 61 15.02 -5.16 -3.10
CA LEU A 61 14.79 -6.47 -3.71
C LEU A 61 13.47 -6.52 -4.50
N GLU A 62 12.41 -5.88 -4.00
CA GLU A 62 11.13 -5.79 -4.71
C GLU A 62 11.28 -5.06 -6.05
N ASN A 63 12.05 -3.98 -6.09
CA ASN A 63 12.20 -3.14 -7.27
C ASN A 63 12.89 -3.86 -8.44
N GLN A 64 13.70 -4.90 -8.15
CA GLN A 64 14.34 -5.74 -9.17
C GLN A 64 13.33 -6.41 -10.11
N GLN A 65 12.08 -6.60 -9.67
CA GLN A 65 11.00 -7.13 -10.53
C GLN A 65 10.78 -6.33 -11.81
N LYS A 66 11.12 -5.03 -11.80
CA LYS A 66 10.97 -4.16 -12.97
C LYS A 66 11.82 -4.62 -14.16
N TRP A 67 12.93 -5.32 -13.91
CA TRP A 67 13.82 -5.84 -14.96
C TRP A 67 14.02 -7.37 -14.93
N HIS A 68 13.50 -8.07 -13.92
CA HIS A 68 13.42 -9.53 -13.86
C HIS A 68 11.99 -10.08 -14.05
N ASN A 69 11.20 -9.44 -14.91
CA ASN A 69 9.83 -9.88 -15.15
C ASN A 69 9.79 -11.34 -15.64
N ASP A 70 8.96 -12.16 -15.00
CA ASP A 70 8.81 -13.61 -15.28
C ASP A 70 10.10 -14.46 -15.17
N ASP A 71 11.16 -13.96 -14.51
CA ASP A 71 12.40 -14.70 -14.28
C ASP A 71 12.29 -15.63 -13.07
N LEU A 72 12.12 -16.93 -13.33
CA LEU A 72 12.03 -17.97 -12.29
C LEU A 72 13.32 -18.15 -11.49
N SER A 73 14.48 -17.91 -12.10
CA SER A 73 15.79 -18.05 -11.43
C SER A 73 15.98 -16.92 -10.44
N TRP A 74 15.68 -15.69 -10.86
CA TRP A 74 15.65 -14.53 -9.99
C TRP A 74 14.61 -14.69 -8.88
N ARG A 75 13.39 -15.18 -9.17
CA ARG A 75 12.35 -15.45 -8.16
C ARG A 75 12.85 -16.37 -7.04
N LYS A 76 13.59 -17.44 -7.39
CA LYS A 76 14.18 -18.36 -6.41
C LYS A 76 15.29 -17.68 -5.59
N LEU A 77 16.15 -16.91 -6.27
CA LEU A 77 17.24 -16.17 -5.64
C LEU A 77 16.71 -15.15 -4.62
N VAL A 78 15.75 -14.32 -5.02
CA VAL A 78 15.20 -13.26 -4.18
C VAL A 78 14.40 -13.81 -3.00
N SER A 79 13.62 -14.88 -3.19
CA SER A 79 12.95 -15.57 -2.07
C SER A 79 13.97 -16.05 -1.03
N THR A 80 15.10 -16.62 -1.48
CA THR A 80 16.20 -17.03 -0.58
C THR A 80 16.84 -15.84 0.14
N LYS A 81 17.06 -14.71 -0.56
CA LYS A 81 17.59 -13.48 0.05
C LYS A 81 16.64 -12.96 1.14
N VAL A 82 15.34 -12.88 0.85
CA VAL A 82 14.30 -12.43 1.80
C VAL A 82 14.19 -13.37 3.00
N GLU A 83 14.23 -14.69 2.78
CA GLU A 83 14.20 -15.68 3.87
C GLU A 83 15.37 -15.47 4.84
N LYS A 84 16.60 -15.40 4.30
CA LYS A 84 17.81 -15.19 5.10
C LYS A 84 17.77 -13.87 5.87
N LEU A 85 17.33 -12.80 5.22
CA LEU A 85 17.18 -11.48 5.82
C LEU A 85 16.20 -11.52 7.02
N LEU A 86 15.01 -12.07 6.81
CA LEU A 86 13.99 -12.13 7.87
C LEU A 86 14.39 -13.09 8.99
N ILE A 87 15.06 -14.21 8.70
CA ILE A 87 15.59 -15.11 9.74
C ILE A 87 16.64 -14.40 10.59
N ALA A 88 17.59 -13.70 9.97
CA ALA A 88 18.65 -12.98 10.67
C ALA A 88 18.11 -11.92 11.65
N ASP A 89 16.93 -11.36 11.35
CA ASP A 89 16.26 -10.34 12.15
C ASP A 89 15.14 -10.90 13.07
N GLY A 90 15.09 -12.23 13.23
CA GLY A 90 14.14 -12.92 14.12
C GLY A 90 12.68 -12.90 13.63
N LYS A 91 12.46 -12.68 12.33
CA LYS A 91 11.17 -12.45 11.68
C LYS A 91 10.77 -13.56 10.70
N LYS A 92 11.21 -14.80 10.94
CA LYS A 92 10.83 -15.96 10.11
C LYS A 92 9.30 -16.13 9.98
N ASN A 93 8.56 -15.84 11.05
CA ASN A 93 7.10 -15.86 11.04
C ASN A 93 6.48 -14.89 10.02
N ILE A 94 7.13 -13.76 9.71
CA ILE A 94 6.70 -12.83 8.66
C ILE A 94 6.93 -13.45 7.28
N PHE A 95 8.07 -14.11 7.07
CA PHE A 95 8.35 -14.83 5.82
C PHE A 95 7.28 -15.89 5.55
N ASP A 96 7.01 -16.73 6.56
CA ASP A 96 6.00 -17.80 6.45
C ASP A 96 4.60 -17.22 6.20
N ALA A 97 4.21 -16.18 6.96
CA ALA A 97 2.90 -15.54 6.84
C ALA A 97 2.70 -14.77 5.53
N ALA A 98 3.77 -14.22 4.94
CA ALA A 98 3.70 -13.49 3.70
C ALA A 98 3.55 -14.40 2.46
N GLY A 99 3.66 -15.72 2.63
CA GLY A 99 3.37 -16.68 1.56
C GLY A 99 4.54 -17.00 0.63
N TRP A 100 5.78 -16.70 1.05
CA TRP A 100 6.97 -16.97 0.23
C TRP A 100 7.18 -18.47 -0.09
N ASN A 101 6.63 -19.35 0.73
CA ASN A 101 6.66 -20.81 0.55
C ASN A 101 5.53 -21.34 -0.35
N ASP A 102 4.58 -20.49 -0.75
CA ASP A 102 3.45 -20.87 -1.60
C ASP A 102 3.67 -20.34 -3.02
N SER A 103 3.97 -21.25 -3.95
CA SER A 103 4.20 -20.90 -5.35
C SER A 103 2.96 -20.36 -6.07
N SER A 104 1.75 -20.56 -5.52
CA SER A 104 0.52 -20.02 -6.10
C SER A 104 0.35 -18.52 -5.85
N ILE A 105 1.04 -17.97 -4.85
CA ILE A 105 1.01 -16.54 -4.54
C ILE A 105 1.97 -15.80 -5.47
N MET A 106 1.52 -14.69 -6.04
CA MET A 106 2.38 -13.83 -6.86
C MET A 106 3.48 -13.22 -6.02
N ILE A 107 4.70 -13.12 -6.56
CA ILE A 107 5.84 -12.56 -5.80
C ILE A 107 5.61 -11.10 -5.39
N THR A 108 4.93 -10.31 -6.22
CA THR A 108 4.46 -8.96 -5.90
C THR A 108 3.63 -8.93 -4.61
N GLU A 109 2.77 -9.93 -4.45
CA GLU A 109 1.91 -10.07 -3.28
C GLU A 109 2.70 -10.55 -2.05
N CYS A 110 3.69 -11.44 -2.21
CA CYS A 110 4.60 -11.81 -1.12
C CYS A 110 5.36 -10.59 -0.58
N PHE A 111 5.85 -9.72 -1.47
CA PHE A 111 6.49 -8.46 -1.09
C PHE A 111 5.51 -7.52 -0.37
N ARG A 112 4.30 -7.30 -0.91
CA ARG A 112 3.28 -6.43 -0.29
C ARG A 112 2.96 -6.89 1.14
N ARG A 113 2.70 -8.18 1.31
CA ARG A 113 2.43 -8.82 2.61
C ARG A 113 3.60 -8.65 3.59
N THR A 114 4.83 -8.83 3.11
CA THR A 114 6.04 -8.64 3.92
C THR A 114 6.16 -7.20 4.41
N ARG A 115 5.99 -6.21 3.52
CA ARG A 115 6.04 -4.78 3.90
C ARG A 115 4.98 -4.40 4.91
N LEU A 116 3.76 -4.92 4.73
CA LEU A 116 2.66 -4.69 5.67
C LEU A 116 3.03 -5.19 7.07
N LEU A 117 3.48 -6.43 7.18
CA LEU A 117 3.83 -7.04 8.47
C LEU A 117 5.04 -6.38 9.13
N LEU A 118 6.03 -5.94 8.35
CA LEU A 118 7.20 -5.19 8.86
C LEU A 118 6.82 -3.78 9.34
N SER A 119 5.84 -3.14 8.68
CA SER A 119 5.44 -1.76 8.97
C SER A 119 4.35 -1.66 10.04
N ALA A 120 3.61 -2.75 10.27
CA ALA A 120 2.52 -2.78 11.23
C ALA A 120 3.02 -2.44 12.64
N LYS A 121 2.45 -1.39 13.22
CA LYS A 121 2.73 -0.95 14.60
C LYS A 121 1.48 -0.36 15.22
N MET A 122 1.45 -0.36 16.55
CA MET A 122 0.37 0.25 17.32
C MET A 122 0.17 1.71 16.91
N GLY A 123 -1.10 2.11 16.76
CA GLY A 123 -1.50 3.47 16.40
C GLY A 123 -1.60 3.73 14.89
N LEU A 124 -1.05 2.85 14.03
CA LEU A 124 -1.28 2.99 12.60
C LEU A 124 -2.73 2.69 12.23
N LEU A 125 -3.17 3.40 11.20
CA LEU A 125 -4.44 3.17 10.56
C LEU A 125 -4.33 2.06 9.52
N CYS A 126 -5.36 1.24 9.43
CA CYS A 126 -5.51 0.25 8.40
C CYS A 126 -6.95 0.24 7.85
N PHE A 127 -7.12 -0.40 6.71
CA PHE A 127 -8.40 -0.63 6.09
C PHE A 127 -8.60 -2.12 5.81
N ASP A 128 -9.82 -2.61 6.02
CA ASP A 128 -10.29 -3.93 5.63
C ASP A 128 -11.54 -3.79 4.75
N LYS A 129 -11.66 -4.63 3.72
CA LYS A 129 -12.79 -4.55 2.76
C LYS A 129 -14.15 -4.83 3.40
N THR A 130 -14.17 -5.55 4.51
CA THR A 130 -15.40 -5.99 5.19
C THR A 130 -15.75 -5.06 6.35
N TRP A 131 -14.77 -4.75 7.21
CA TRP A 131 -14.99 -3.98 8.44
C TRP A 131 -14.68 -2.49 8.31
N GLY A 132 -14.11 -2.06 7.18
CA GLY A 132 -13.78 -0.67 6.92
C GLY A 132 -12.47 -0.24 7.60
N GLY A 133 -12.40 1.03 7.99
CA GLY A 133 -11.23 1.59 8.64
C GLY A 133 -11.09 1.14 10.09
N GLY A 134 -9.85 1.01 10.55
CA GLY A 134 -9.53 0.64 11.92
C GLY A 134 -8.14 1.09 12.34
N ILE A 135 -7.83 0.88 13.63
CA ILE A 135 -6.54 1.21 14.23
C ILE A 135 -5.90 -0.04 14.78
N ILE A 136 -4.63 -0.24 14.45
CA ILE A 136 -3.84 -1.30 15.05
C ILE A 136 -3.63 -0.97 16.53
N LYS A 137 -4.16 -1.81 17.40
CA LYS A 137 -4.01 -1.68 18.86
C LYS A 137 -2.82 -2.47 19.39
N LYS A 138 -2.47 -3.59 18.77
CA LYS A 138 -1.35 -4.42 19.17
C LYS A 138 -0.84 -5.24 18.00
N VAL A 139 0.49 -5.40 17.92
CA VAL A 139 1.16 -6.41 17.11
C VAL A 139 1.87 -7.35 18.07
N ASP A 140 1.64 -8.65 17.92
CA ASP A 140 2.21 -9.71 18.74
C ASP A 140 3.03 -10.65 17.84
N PRO A 141 4.34 -10.39 17.66
CA PRO A 141 5.18 -11.22 16.81
C PRO A 141 5.34 -12.64 17.35
N PHE A 142 5.33 -12.83 18.68
CA PHE A 142 5.51 -14.15 19.28
C PHE A 142 4.37 -15.11 18.90
N TYR A 143 3.13 -14.64 18.96
CA TYR A 143 1.96 -15.41 18.54
C TYR A 143 1.57 -15.20 17.07
N GLY A 144 2.29 -14.33 16.35
CA GLY A 144 1.98 -13.96 14.96
C GLY A 144 0.56 -13.40 14.83
N LYS A 145 0.19 -12.42 15.67
CA LYS A 145 -1.14 -11.80 15.66
C LYS A 145 -1.12 -10.28 15.56
N ILE A 146 -2.11 -9.73 14.86
CA ILE A 146 -2.42 -8.29 14.85
C ILE A 146 -3.81 -8.08 15.43
N PHE A 147 -3.95 -7.10 16.31
CA PHE A 147 -5.22 -6.71 16.93
C PHE A 147 -5.61 -5.33 16.41
N VAL A 148 -6.82 -5.23 15.87
CA VAL A 148 -7.35 -4.02 15.24
C VAL A 148 -8.68 -3.66 15.89
N ASP A 149 -8.83 -2.39 16.22
CA ASP A 149 -10.13 -1.81 16.52
C ASP A 149 -10.70 -1.19 15.24
N PHE A 150 -11.62 -1.91 14.59
CA PHE A 150 -12.45 -1.33 13.52
C PHE A 150 -13.67 -0.64 14.11
N ASP A 151 -14.18 0.36 13.42
CA ASP A 151 -15.39 1.09 13.83
C ASP A 151 -16.58 0.15 14.05
N LYS A 152 -16.73 -0.86 13.17
CA LYS A 152 -17.82 -1.84 13.21
C LYS A 152 -17.49 -3.09 14.05
N LYS A 153 -16.23 -3.31 14.43
CA LYS A 153 -15.75 -4.53 15.10
C LYS A 153 -14.48 -4.28 15.93
N PRO A 154 -14.62 -3.71 17.15
CA PRO A 154 -13.47 -3.47 18.02
C PRO A 154 -12.85 -4.78 18.54
N GLY A 155 -11.55 -4.76 18.82
CA GLY A 155 -10.80 -5.85 19.42
C GLY A 155 -10.58 -7.06 18.50
N HIS A 156 -10.74 -6.91 17.19
CA HIS A 156 -10.62 -8.04 16.27
C HIS A 156 -9.17 -8.48 16.11
N SER A 157 -8.90 -9.77 16.32
CA SER A 157 -7.57 -10.37 16.15
C SER A 157 -7.45 -11.12 14.83
N PHE A 158 -6.33 -10.90 14.13
CA PHE A 158 -5.91 -11.62 12.94
C PHE A 158 -4.66 -12.44 13.23
N SER A 159 -4.48 -13.57 12.56
CA SER A 159 -3.14 -14.14 12.37
C SER A 159 -2.35 -13.25 11.40
N PHE A 160 -1.02 -13.31 11.42
CA PHE A 160 -0.18 -12.56 10.46
C PHE A 160 -0.53 -12.90 9.01
N ALA A 161 -0.75 -14.18 8.69
CA ALA A 161 -1.08 -14.60 7.33
C ALA A 161 -2.39 -13.93 6.86
N TYR A 162 -3.43 -13.97 7.70
CA TYR A 162 -4.71 -13.36 7.34
C TYR A 162 -4.67 -11.83 7.37
N ALA A 163 -3.94 -11.23 8.33
CA ALA A 163 -3.75 -9.79 8.38
C ALA A 163 -3.04 -9.26 7.13
N ALA A 164 -2.01 -9.96 6.67
CA ALA A 164 -1.26 -9.57 5.49
C ALA A 164 -2.11 -9.63 4.22
N GLU A 165 -3.07 -10.56 4.14
CA GLU A 165 -4.02 -10.66 3.03
C GLU A 165 -5.13 -9.58 3.11
N ALA A 166 -5.70 -9.39 4.30
CA ALA A 166 -6.95 -8.63 4.46
C ALA A 166 -6.75 -7.12 4.68
N LEU A 167 -5.62 -6.73 5.29
CA LEU A 167 -5.39 -5.35 5.68
C LEU A 167 -4.60 -4.60 4.61
N ASP A 168 -4.86 -3.30 4.52
CA ASP A 168 -3.99 -2.32 3.90
C ASP A 168 -3.67 -1.23 4.94
N LEU A 169 -2.39 -0.88 5.10
CA LEU A 169 -2.00 0.27 5.93
C LEU A 169 -2.29 1.55 5.15
N ILE A 170 -2.92 2.53 5.80
CA ILE A 170 -3.39 3.74 5.13
C ILE A 170 -2.69 4.99 5.65
N GLY A 171 -2.36 5.89 4.72
CA GLY A 171 -1.73 7.19 4.99
C GLY A 171 -2.72 8.27 5.41
N SER A 172 -2.20 9.45 5.74
CA SER A 172 -3.02 10.62 6.13
C SER A 172 -3.88 11.18 5.01
N ASP A 173 -3.57 10.85 3.76
CA ASP A 173 -4.29 11.23 2.54
C ASP A 173 -5.45 10.28 2.20
N HIS A 174 -5.60 9.18 2.95
CA HIS A 174 -6.72 8.26 2.79
C HIS A 174 -8.01 8.87 3.37
N PHE A 175 -9.15 8.72 2.68
CA PHE A 175 -10.43 9.34 3.08
C PHE A 175 -10.81 9.03 4.54
N TYR A 176 -10.63 7.78 4.96
CA TYR A 176 -10.86 7.37 6.35
C TYR A 176 -9.95 8.09 7.35
N ALA A 177 -8.66 8.26 7.02
CA ALA A 177 -7.72 8.96 7.88
C ALA A 177 -8.08 10.45 7.99
N ILE A 178 -8.47 11.08 6.88
CA ILE A 178 -8.92 12.48 6.85
C ILE A 178 -10.17 12.64 7.72
N TRP A 179 -11.20 11.80 7.51
CA TRP A 179 -12.42 11.81 8.34
C TRP A 179 -12.11 11.61 9.81
N ARG A 180 -11.26 10.64 10.16
CA ARG A 180 -10.95 10.34 11.56
C ARG A 180 -10.19 11.48 12.26
N ASN A 181 -9.31 12.16 11.52
CA ASN A 181 -8.52 13.28 12.05
C ASN A 181 -9.34 14.57 12.17
N ASP A 182 -10.23 14.85 11.22
CA ASP A 182 -11.16 15.99 11.27
C ASP A 182 -12.59 15.61 10.80
N PRO A 183 -13.40 15.00 11.69
CA PRO A 183 -14.75 14.56 11.34
C PRO A 183 -15.67 15.73 10.95
N ASN A 184 -15.45 16.90 11.54
CA ASN A 184 -16.25 18.10 11.28
C ASN A 184 -15.90 18.68 9.90
N GLY A 185 -14.61 18.78 9.57
CA GLY A 185 -14.15 19.21 8.25
C GLY A 185 -14.60 18.26 7.15
N PHE A 186 -14.50 16.95 7.37
CA PHE A 186 -14.99 15.97 6.40
C PHE A 186 -16.51 16.07 6.21
N THR A 187 -17.27 16.29 7.29
CA THR A 187 -18.72 16.52 7.23
C THR A 187 -19.09 17.78 6.45
N ARG A 188 -18.26 18.85 6.53
CA ARG A 188 -18.42 20.04 5.66
C ARG A 188 -18.13 19.70 4.21
N MET A 189 -17.06 18.96 3.93
CA MET A 189 -16.71 18.52 2.58
C MET A 189 -17.83 17.69 1.93
N VAL A 190 -18.48 16.81 2.70
CA VAL A 190 -19.68 16.07 2.28
C VAL A 190 -20.84 16.98 1.87
N LYS A 191 -21.03 18.13 2.54
CA LYS A 191 -22.13 19.06 2.26
C LYS A 191 -21.80 20.04 1.14
N GLU A 192 -20.60 20.60 1.16
CA GLU A 192 -20.16 21.70 0.29
C GLU A 192 -19.59 21.18 -1.03
N SER A 193 -18.85 20.06 -0.98
CA SER A 193 -18.13 19.49 -2.13
C SER A 193 -18.31 17.96 -2.22
N PRO A 194 -19.54 17.44 -2.33
CA PRO A 194 -19.79 15.99 -2.33
C PRO A 194 -19.11 15.24 -3.48
N GLY A 195 -18.90 15.90 -4.62
CA GLY A 195 -18.15 15.31 -5.75
C GLY A 195 -16.67 15.06 -5.42
N ASP A 196 -16.03 15.95 -4.65
CA ASP A 196 -14.64 15.80 -4.24
C ASP A 196 -14.46 14.64 -3.24
N VAL A 197 -15.48 14.37 -2.41
CA VAL A 197 -15.52 13.16 -1.57
C VAL A 197 -15.46 11.89 -2.42
N ILE A 198 -16.24 11.84 -3.51
CA ILE A 198 -16.23 10.68 -4.42
C ILE A 198 -14.85 10.53 -5.08
N LYS A 199 -14.27 11.62 -5.58
CA LYS A 199 -12.93 11.61 -6.18
C LYS A 199 -11.87 11.13 -5.20
N LEU A 200 -11.91 11.61 -3.96
CA LEU A 200 -11.00 11.17 -2.90
C LEU A 200 -11.11 9.66 -2.65
N ILE A 201 -12.32 9.14 -2.50
CA ILE A 201 -12.55 7.70 -2.30
C ILE A 201 -12.05 6.90 -3.51
N LEU A 202 -12.37 7.30 -4.74
CA LEU A 202 -11.93 6.61 -5.95
C LEU A 202 -10.41 6.64 -6.11
N LYS A 203 -9.75 7.73 -5.69
CA LYS A 203 -8.28 7.82 -5.69
C LYS A 203 -7.66 6.83 -4.71
N ASN A 204 -8.28 6.62 -3.55
CA ASN A 204 -7.76 5.71 -2.52
C ASN A 204 -8.11 4.24 -2.77
N MET A 205 -9.32 3.97 -3.27
CA MET A 205 -9.90 2.62 -3.37
C MET A 205 -9.92 2.07 -4.79
N GLY A 206 -9.63 2.91 -5.79
CA GLY A 206 -9.79 2.59 -7.20
C GLY A 206 -11.25 2.65 -7.68
N PRO A 207 -11.55 2.06 -8.84
CA PRO A 207 -12.89 2.02 -9.41
C PRO A 207 -13.93 1.39 -8.50
N LEU A 208 -15.04 2.09 -8.25
CA LEU A 208 -16.13 1.61 -7.40
C LEU A 208 -17.50 1.93 -7.99
N SER A 209 -18.49 1.04 -7.75
CA SER A 209 -19.89 1.34 -8.01
C SER A 209 -20.45 2.28 -6.93
N GLY A 210 -21.58 2.94 -7.22
CA GLY A 210 -22.27 3.76 -6.24
C GLY A 210 -22.70 2.98 -4.98
N GLU A 211 -23.04 1.70 -5.13
CA GLU A 211 -23.37 0.81 -4.01
C GLU A 211 -22.15 0.58 -3.10
N LYS A 212 -20.96 0.32 -3.67
CA LYS A 212 -19.74 0.18 -2.87
C LYS A 212 -19.33 1.47 -2.19
N ILE A 213 -19.52 2.62 -2.84
CA ILE A 213 -19.28 3.92 -2.18
C ILE A 213 -20.26 4.12 -1.02
N LYS A 214 -21.53 3.72 -1.19
CA LYS A 214 -22.53 3.76 -0.10
C LYS A 214 -22.07 2.93 1.10
N GLU A 215 -21.64 1.68 0.87
CA GLU A 215 -21.16 0.79 1.93
C GLU A 215 -19.97 1.36 2.71
N LEU A 216 -19.07 2.09 2.03
CA LEU A 216 -17.89 2.71 2.63
C LEU A 216 -18.23 3.94 3.49
N LEU A 217 -19.19 4.75 3.05
CA LEU A 217 -19.56 5.99 3.74
C LEU A 217 -20.61 5.74 4.83
N CYS A 218 -21.62 4.92 4.57
CA CYS A 218 -22.78 4.80 5.44
C CYS A 218 -22.50 3.91 6.66
N GLY A 219 -23.07 4.31 7.81
CA GLY A 219 -22.93 3.63 9.09
C GLY A 219 -21.66 3.99 9.88
N SER A 220 -20.76 4.77 9.28
CA SER A 220 -19.57 5.30 9.98
C SER A 220 -19.39 6.80 9.73
N ILE A 221 -19.44 7.24 8.47
CA ILE A 221 -19.20 8.64 8.08
C ILE A 221 -20.52 9.38 7.80
N LEU A 222 -21.45 8.72 7.10
CA LEU A 222 -22.77 9.22 6.76
C LEU A 222 -23.85 8.37 7.43
N ASN A 223 -24.98 9.00 7.77
CA ASN A 223 -26.19 8.26 8.09
C ASN A 223 -26.82 7.72 6.80
N ASP A 224 -27.46 6.55 6.88
CA ASP A 224 -28.13 5.96 5.72
C ASP A 224 -29.23 6.87 5.13
N THR A 225 -29.88 7.69 5.96
CA THR A 225 -30.93 8.63 5.54
C THR A 225 -30.40 9.80 4.72
N ASP A 226 -29.12 10.14 4.88
CA ASP A 226 -28.50 11.28 4.19
C ASP A 226 -27.91 10.88 2.83
N TRP A 227 -27.86 9.57 2.54
CA TRP A 227 -27.24 9.01 1.35
C TRP A 227 -27.83 9.55 0.05
N ASP A 228 -29.16 9.52 -0.12
CA ASP A 228 -29.78 9.86 -1.40
C ASP A 228 -29.52 11.32 -1.77
N VAL A 229 -29.58 12.23 -0.79
CA VAL A 229 -29.28 13.66 -0.97
C VAL A 229 -27.81 13.87 -1.30
N PHE A 230 -26.90 13.24 -0.56
CA PHE A 230 -25.47 13.29 -0.84
C PHE A 230 -25.16 12.80 -2.26
N TRP A 231 -25.69 11.64 -2.63
CA TRP A 231 -25.44 10.99 -3.90
C TRP A 231 -25.94 11.84 -5.07
N GLU A 232 -27.17 12.37 -5.00
CA GLU A 232 -27.69 13.25 -6.04
C GLU A 232 -26.82 14.49 -6.29
N ASN A 233 -26.32 15.10 -5.21
CA ASN A 233 -25.47 16.28 -5.31
C ASN A 233 -24.05 15.93 -5.81
N ALA A 234 -23.48 14.82 -5.35
CA ALA A 234 -22.20 14.32 -5.83
C ALA A 234 -22.23 14.05 -7.34
N ILE A 235 -23.27 13.35 -7.79
CA ILE A 235 -23.43 12.91 -9.19
C ILE A 235 -23.62 14.09 -10.14
N LYS A 236 -24.29 15.16 -9.72
CA LYS A 236 -24.39 16.41 -10.50
C LYS A 236 -23.01 17.02 -10.77
N GLY A 237 -22.11 16.96 -9.80
CA GLY A 237 -20.74 17.45 -9.92
C GLY A 237 -19.86 16.56 -10.81
N ILE A 238 -19.84 15.25 -10.54
CA ILE A 238 -18.86 14.36 -11.19
C ILE A 238 -19.21 13.93 -12.61
N LYS A 239 -20.49 14.04 -13.04
CA LYS A 239 -20.91 13.63 -14.40
C LYS A 239 -20.24 14.43 -15.52
N ASN A 240 -19.93 15.69 -15.24
CA ASN A 240 -19.28 16.59 -16.19
C ASN A 240 -17.82 16.86 -15.80
N ASP A 241 -17.30 16.15 -14.77
CA ASP A 241 -15.92 16.31 -14.33
C ASP A 241 -15.00 15.60 -15.34
N PRO A 242 -14.05 16.31 -15.98
CA PRO A 242 -13.18 15.74 -17.00
C PRO A 242 -12.25 14.65 -16.46
N GLU A 243 -12.03 14.60 -15.14
CA GLU A 243 -11.22 13.57 -14.49
C GLU A 243 -12.02 12.30 -14.19
N ILE A 244 -13.33 12.25 -14.49
CA ILE A 244 -14.21 11.13 -14.13
C ILE A 244 -14.82 10.46 -15.36
N GLU A 245 -14.61 9.15 -15.46
CA GLU A 245 -15.39 8.28 -16.34
C GLU A 245 -16.66 7.88 -15.60
N TYR A 246 -17.75 8.61 -15.86
CA TYR A 246 -19.05 8.24 -15.32
C TYR A 246 -19.68 7.11 -16.14
N PRO A 247 -20.08 5.98 -15.51
CA PRO A 247 -20.54 4.80 -16.22
C PRO A 247 -21.90 5.00 -16.88
N LYS A 248 -22.13 4.26 -17.98
CA LYS A 248 -23.42 4.23 -18.68
C LYS A 248 -24.50 3.49 -17.88
N ARG A 249 -24.14 2.42 -17.16
CA ARG A 249 -25.04 1.70 -16.26
C ARG A 249 -24.69 2.03 -14.81
N LYS A 250 -25.71 2.25 -13.98
CA LYS A 250 -25.51 2.64 -12.56
C LYS A 250 -24.78 1.57 -11.72
N THR A 251 -24.80 0.33 -12.15
CA THR A 251 -24.12 -0.81 -11.50
C THR A 251 -22.64 -0.87 -11.81
N ASP A 252 -22.21 -0.22 -12.90
CA ASP A 252 -20.83 -0.31 -13.36
C ASP A 252 -19.96 0.66 -12.52
N PRO A 253 -18.64 0.40 -12.42
CA PRO A 253 -17.75 1.26 -11.63
C PRO A 253 -17.58 2.66 -12.22
N ILE A 254 -17.54 3.66 -11.34
CA ILE A 254 -17.02 5.00 -11.62
C ILE A 254 -15.50 4.96 -11.52
N LYS A 255 -14.81 5.67 -12.42
CA LYS A 255 -13.34 5.65 -12.47
C LYS A 255 -12.77 7.06 -12.57
N ILE A 256 -11.57 7.25 -12.05
CA ILE A 256 -10.76 8.43 -12.35
C ILE A 256 -10.01 8.18 -13.66
N ILE A 257 -10.12 9.12 -14.60
CA ILE A 257 -9.33 9.19 -15.81
C ILE A 257 -8.10 10.03 -15.46
N THR A 258 -7.08 9.41 -14.88
CA THR A 258 -5.80 10.11 -14.77
C THR A 258 -5.23 10.24 -16.18
N PRO A 259 -4.87 11.44 -16.68
CA PRO A 259 -4.10 11.54 -17.91
C PRO A 259 -2.77 10.80 -17.71
N ALA A 260 -2.46 9.93 -18.67
CA ALA A 260 -1.21 9.19 -18.74
C ALA A 260 0.00 10.14 -18.85
#